data_AF-A0A3N5NRA7-F1
#
_entry.id   AF-A0A3N5NRA7-F1
#
_cell.length_a   1.000
_cell.length_b   1.000
_cell.length_c   1.000
_cell.angle_alpha   90.00
_cell.angle_beta   90.00
_cell.angle_gamma   90.00
#
_symmetry.space_group_name_H-M   'P 1'
#
loop_
_entity.id
_entity.type
_entity.pdbx_description
1 polymer ?
#
loop_
_entity_poly.entity_id
_entity_poly.type
_entity_poly.pdbx_seq_one_letter_code
_entity_poly.pdbx_strand_id
1 'polypeptide(L)'
;MGHPELAVIVDEIIEKEMSRNSWTLMHRFNLCYDLLDKVRNNMEGLALMFVWLRFSAIRQIDWQRNYNTQPRELSHAEDRLTLKLADCYTKEESGGREYIRLILTTMGRGGEGQRIRDEVLNIMHRLHIKEVSGHFMEEWHQKLHNNTTPDDVVICEAYIGFLKSNGNLDIFYKILEAGGITKERLENFERPIISHPDFVPSIKDPLIHDLEHFLGILKAVHSGTDLGTAIYAARYLFDPEMHGLMDFIWMHHDDADACILIEKITEARRRLKTQLQGNSNVVRDLLFLDLALENFLRVVVERSLHLHLSTQLVELIAMVLENLIITKGNDELTYCLHQWEHVRRMTRSGKEWALQSRAVLDRLTRALGAVIDHYYQVLQPKAEFLGGAFHADSWTISLFSEEVVRGKPVFALSMLLRQIDPILRREAHLGSWQVISQGKGTGQVEVVSDLRSVQGKSFARPTVIIADKVAGEEEIPKEVIAVITPDLTDIVSHIAIRARNANILFATCYDPDIIVRLKSLSEHLLSLSVNTAG
;
A
#
# COMPACT_ATOMS: atom_id res chain seq x y z
N MET A 1 -6.40 -20.74 12.42
CA MET A 1 -6.50 -21.14 11.00
C MET A 1 -7.43 -22.34 10.90
N GLY A 2 -8.50 -22.28 10.10
CA GLY A 2 -9.56 -23.30 10.06
C GLY A 2 -9.34 -24.47 9.08
N HIS A 3 -8.19 -24.54 8.41
CA HIS A 3 -7.91 -25.53 7.36
C HIS A 3 -6.63 -26.34 7.68
N PRO A 4 -6.74 -27.66 7.97
CA PRO A 4 -5.59 -28.51 8.30
C PRO A 4 -4.50 -28.55 7.22
N GLU A 5 -4.89 -28.46 5.95
CA GLU A 5 -3.95 -28.43 4.81
C GLU A 5 -3.06 -27.18 4.82
N LEU A 6 -3.59 -26.04 5.28
CA LEU A 6 -2.81 -24.80 5.40
C LEU A 6 -1.81 -24.89 6.54
N ALA A 7 -2.09 -25.64 7.61
CA ALA A 7 -1.15 -25.79 8.72
C ALA A 7 0.17 -26.43 8.27
N VAL A 8 0.10 -27.46 7.40
CA VAL A 8 1.30 -28.11 6.84
C VAL A 8 2.13 -27.13 6.00
N ILE A 9 1.47 -26.31 5.18
CA ILE A 9 2.14 -25.28 4.37
C ILE A 9 2.82 -24.24 5.25
N VAL A 10 2.15 -23.82 6.33
CA VAL A 10 2.67 -22.86 7.29
C VAL A 10 3.90 -23.40 8.02
N ASP A 11 3.85 -24.65 8.48
CA ASP A 11 4.97 -25.29 9.17
C ASP A 11 6.19 -25.39 8.23
N GLU A 12 5.97 -25.75 6.95
CA GLU A 12 7.03 -25.80 5.94
C GLU A 12 7.65 -24.42 5.69
N ILE A 13 6.84 -23.35 5.61
CA ILE A 13 7.33 -21.98 5.50
C ILE A 13 8.18 -21.60 6.71
N ILE A 14 7.67 -21.81 7.93
CA ILE A 14 8.38 -21.45 9.16
C ILE A 14 9.69 -22.21 9.29
N GLU A 15 9.69 -23.53 8.99
CA GLU A 15 10.90 -24.35 9.02
C GLU A 15 11.97 -23.75 8.09
N LYS A 16 11.63 -23.43 6.84
CA LYS A 16 12.61 -22.91 5.88
C LYS A 16 13.08 -21.50 6.23
N GLU A 17 12.17 -20.61 6.62
CA GLU A 17 12.48 -19.23 6.98
C GLU A 17 13.28 -19.10 8.28
N MET A 18 13.08 -19.99 9.26
CA MET A 18 13.73 -19.90 10.58
C MET A 18 14.92 -20.85 10.75
N SER A 19 15.16 -21.77 9.80
CA SER A 19 16.34 -22.63 9.83
C SER A 19 17.64 -21.84 9.58
N ARG A 20 18.75 -22.33 10.11
CA ARG A 20 20.10 -21.75 9.91
C ARG A 20 20.72 -22.09 8.54
N ASN A 21 19.95 -22.71 7.66
CA ASN A 21 20.44 -23.14 6.36
C ASN A 21 20.64 -21.96 5.40
N SER A 22 21.39 -22.21 4.33
CA SER A 22 21.47 -21.33 3.17
C SER A 22 20.07 -20.99 2.66
N TRP A 23 19.72 -19.70 2.62
CA TRP A 23 18.37 -19.25 2.28
C TRP A 23 18.42 -17.87 1.67
N THR A 24 17.76 -17.67 0.52
CA THR A 24 17.76 -16.38 -0.20
C THR A 24 16.40 -16.13 -0.85
N LEU A 25 16.19 -14.93 -1.39
CA LEU A 25 14.98 -14.61 -2.17
C LEU A 25 14.71 -15.63 -3.29
N MET A 26 15.74 -16.13 -3.98
CA MET A 26 15.59 -17.17 -4.99
C MET A 26 14.99 -18.46 -4.40
N HIS A 27 15.49 -18.91 -3.25
CA HIS A 27 14.95 -20.09 -2.57
C HIS A 27 13.50 -19.87 -2.12
N ARG A 28 13.21 -18.69 -1.56
CA ARG A 28 11.85 -18.29 -1.15
C ARG A 28 10.87 -18.29 -2.33
N PHE A 29 11.25 -17.73 -3.47
CA PHE A 29 10.39 -17.70 -4.66
C PHE A 29 10.19 -19.08 -5.27
N ASN A 30 11.22 -19.94 -5.29
CA ASN A 30 11.05 -21.33 -5.72
C ASN A 30 10.14 -22.12 -4.76
N LEU A 31 10.29 -21.94 -3.44
CA LEU A 31 9.39 -22.58 -2.48
C LEU A 31 7.95 -22.07 -2.66
N CYS A 32 7.74 -20.76 -2.83
CA CYS A 32 6.42 -20.22 -3.13
C CYS A 32 5.85 -20.81 -4.42
N TYR A 33 6.67 -20.96 -5.47
CA TYR A 33 6.25 -21.61 -6.71
C TYR A 33 5.73 -23.02 -6.43
N ASP A 34 6.44 -23.83 -5.66
CA ASP A 34 6.03 -25.21 -5.35
C ASP A 34 4.79 -25.26 -4.45
N LEU A 35 4.69 -24.35 -3.47
CA LEU A 35 3.55 -24.27 -2.55
C LEU A 35 2.26 -23.84 -3.24
N LEU A 36 2.32 -23.07 -4.33
CA LEU A 36 1.12 -22.69 -5.11
C LEU A 36 0.36 -23.93 -5.63
N ASP A 37 1.05 -25.04 -5.95
CA ASP A 37 0.38 -26.30 -6.35
C ASP A 37 -0.36 -26.96 -5.20
N LYS A 38 0.11 -26.77 -3.96
CA LYS A 38 -0.55 -27.28 -2.74
C LYS A 38 -1.72 -26.40 -2.34
N VAL A 39 -1.60 -25.08 -2.52
CA VAL A 39 -2.67 -24.09 -2.27
C VAL A 39 -3.85 -24.29 -3.22
N ARG A 40 -3.61 -24.77 -4.45
CA ARG A 40 -4.65 -25.07 -5.47
C ARG A 40 -5.68 -23.94 -5.61
N ASN A 41 -5.21 -22.70 -5.74
CA ASN A 41 -6.09 -21.55 -5.95
C ASN A 41 -7.07 -21.28 -4.80
N ASN A 42 -6.84 -21.84 -3.60
CA ASN A 42 -7.60 -21.53 -2.41
C ASN A 42 -7.33 -20.08 -1.95
N MET A 43 -8.40 -19.28 -1.80
CA MET A 43 -8.31 -17.88 -1.36
C MET A 43 -7.51 -17.70 -0.05
N GLU A 44 -7.75 -18.52 0.96
CA GLU A 44 -7.05 -18.47 2.25
C GLU A 44 -5.57 -18.83 2.10
N GLY A 45 -5.24 -19.79 1.23
CA GLY A 45 -3.86 -20.16 0.94
C GLY A 45 -3.11 -19.08 0.14
N LEU A 46 -3.77 -18.43 -0.83
CA LEU A 46 -3.19 -17.30 -1.58
C LEU A 46 -2.97 -16.10 -0.65
N ALA A 47 -3.91 -15.82 0.24
CA ALA A 47 -3.73 -14.81 1.29
C ALA A 47 -2.55 -15.13 2.20
N LEU A 48 -2.34 -16.41 2.56
CA LEU A 48 -1.18 -16.84 3.32
C LEU A 48 0.14 -16.61 2.56
N MET A 49 0.20 -16.96 1.28
CA MET A 49 1.39 -16.70 0.45
C MET A 49 1.70 -15.21 0.39
N PHE A 50 0.68 -14.37 0.21
CA PHE A 50 0.86 -12.93 0.24
C PHE A 50 1.42 -12.44 1.58
N VAL A 51 0.84 -12.89 2.72
CA VAL A 51 1.30 -12.45 4.04
C VAL A 51 2.78 -12.80 4.26
N TRP A 52 3.17 -14.02 3.93
CA TRP A 52 4.56 -14.48 4.01
C TRP A 52 5.50 -13.64 3.14
N LEU A 53 5.18 -13.48 1.86
CA LEU A 53 6.04 -12.73 0.94
C LEU A 53 6.08 -11.23 1.26
N ARG A 54 5.00 -10.68 1.81
CA ARG A 54 4.98 -9.30 2.28
C ARG A 54 5.91 -9.09 3.46
N PHE A 55 5.99 -10.01 4.44
CA PHE A 55 7.00 -9.92 5.51
C PHE A 55 8.42 -9.89 4.95
N SER A 56 8.70 -10.66 3.88
CA SER A 56 9.96 -10.52 3.13
C SER A 56 10.09 -9.12 2.54
N ALA A 57 9.11 -8.65 1.78
CA ALA A 57 9.17 -7.36 1.09
C ALA A 57 9.39 -6.16 2.04
N ILE A 58 8.84 -6.22 3.26
CA ILE A 58 8.97 -5.16 4.28
C ILE A 58 10.11 -5.41 5.29
N ARG A 59 11.07 -6.27 4.94
CA ARG A 59 12.31 -6.54 5.72
C ARG A 59 12.10 -7.13 7.12
N GLN A 60 11.00 -7.83 7.35
CA GLN A 60 10.73 -8.52 8.64
C GLN A 60 11.32 -9.94 8.68
N ILE A 61 11.73 -10.45 7.52
CA ILE A 61 12.59 -11.63 7.38
C ILE A 61 13.75 -11.28 6.45
N ASP A 62 14.87 -11.97 6.63
CA ASP A 62 16.09 -11.73 5.88
C ASP A 62 15.93 -12.07 4.38
N TRP A 63 16.70 -11.39 3.53
CA TRP A 63 16.71 -11.67 2.09
C TRP A 63 17.77 -12.69 1.68
N GLN A 64 18.73 -12.95 2.56
CA GLN A 64 19.88 -13.78 2.27
C GLN A 64 20.56 -14.29 3.55
N ARG A 65 20.98 -15.56 3.50
CA ARG A 65 21.83 -16.24 4.46
C ARG A 65 22.73 -17.24 3.74
N ASN A 66 24.03 -17.16 3.99
CA ASN A 66 25.03 -18.19 3.70
C ASN A 66 24.97 -18.75 2.27
N TYR A 67 24.65 -17.91 1.27
CA TYR A 67 24.53 -18.36 -0.12
C TYR A 67 24.59 -17.19 -1.11
N ASN A 68 25.52 -17.25 -2.07
CA ASN A 68 25.60 -16.30 -3.17
C ASN A 68 24.56 -16.65 -4.24
N THR A 69 23.62 -15.75 -4.49
CA THR A 69 22.60 -15.91 -5.54
C THR A 69 22.97 -15.01 -6.71
N GLN A 70 23.29 -15.62 -7.85
CA GLN A 70 23.60 -14.81 -9.03
C GLN A 70 22.35 -14.04 -9.46
N PRO A 71 22.47 -12.78 -9.93
CA PRO A 71 21.32 -11.99 -10.38
C PRO A 71 20.43 -12.70 -11.41
N ARG A 72 21.03 -13.53 -12.28
CA ARG A 72 20.31 -14.37 -13.24
C ARG A 72 19.45 -15.45 -12.58
N GLU A 73 19.92 -16.07 -11.50
CA GLU A 73 19.20 -17.14 -10.80
C GLU A 73 17.99 -16.58 -10.05
N LEU A 74 18.17 -15.45 -9.35
CA LEU A 74 17.09 -14.73 -8.70
C LEU A 74 16.02 -14.30 -9.72
N SER A 75 16.47 -13.65 -10.79
CA SER A 75 15.59 -13.18 -11.87
C SER A 75 14.85 -14.32 -12.57
N HIS A 76 15.44 -15.52 -12.66
CA HIS A 76 14.77 -16.70 -13.21
C HIS A 76 13.73 -17.30 -12.24
N ALA A 77 14.00 -17.28 -10.93
CA ALA A 77 13.03 -17.70 -9.93
C ALA A 77 11.80 -16.76 -9.90
N GLU A 78 12.02 -15.45 -10.00
CA GLU A 78 10.95 -14.44 -10.16
C GLU A 78 10.16 -14.66 -11.45
N ASP A 79 10.83 -14.82 -12.59
CA ASP A 79 10.19 -15.02 -13.89
C ASP A 79 9.26 -16.26 -13.86
N ARG A 80 9.73 -17.38 -13.28
CA ARG A 80 8.92 -18.59 -13.12
C ARG A 80 7.72 -18.37 -12.19
N LEU A 81 7.92 -17.70 -11.06
CA LEU A 81 6.87 -17.47 -10.07
C LEU A 81 5.79 -16.53 -10.62
N THR A 82 6.18 -15.43 -11.25
CA THR A 82 5.24 -14.45 -11.81
C THR A 82 4.44 -15.02 -12.98
N LEU A 83 5.05 -15.87 -13.82
CA LEU A 83 4.33 -16.61 -14.87
C LEU A 83 3.32 -17.61 -14.30
N LYS A 84 3.70 -18.34 -13.23
CA LYS A 84 2.78 -19.26 -12.55
C LYS A 84 1.61 -18.51 -11.91
N LEU A 85 1.87 -17.38 -11.27
CA LEU A 85 0.83 -16.52 -10.69
C LEU A 85 -0.12 -15.99 -11.77
N ALA A 86 0.39 -15.61 -12.95
CA ALA A 86 -0.45 -15.20 -14.07
C ALA A 86 -1.31 -16.36 -14.60
N ASP A 87 -0.78 -17.57 -14.67
CA ASP A 87 -1.55 -18.77 -15.03
C ASP A 87 -2.60 -19.14 -13.96
N CYS A 88 -2.26 -19.02 -12.67
CA CYS A 88 -3.23 -19.13 -11.59
C CYS A 88 -4.34 -18.09 -11.73
N TYR A 89 -4.00 -16.84 -12.08
CA TYR A 89 -4.95 -15.73 -12.22
C TYR A 89 -6.00 -16.01 -13.31
N THR A 90 -5.58 -16.55 -14.46
CA THR A 90 -6.50 -16.86 -15.58
C THR A 90 -7.45 -18.01 -15.24
N LYS A 91 -6.99 -18.97 -14.45
CA LYS A 91 -7.77 -20.16 -14.01
C LYS A 91 -8.61 -19.90 -12.76
N GLU A 92 -8.38 -18.80 -12.06
CA GLU A 92 -9.05 -18.49 -10.80
C GLU A 92 -10.50 -18.00 -11.03
N GLU A 93 -11.46 -18.62 -10.33
CA GLU A 93 -12.89 -18.28 -10.40
C GLU A 93 -13.50 -17.94 -9.03
N SER A 94 -12.80 -18.19 -7.92
CA SER A 94 -13.35 -18.21 -6.56
C SER A 94 -12.98 -17.01 -5.68
N GLY A 95 -12.55 -15.90 -6.30
CA GLY A 95 -12.16 -14.68 -5.58
C GLY A 95 -10.68 -14.58 -5.20
N GLY A 96 -9.85 -15.57 -5.56
CA GLY A 96 -8.40 -15.56 -5.30
C GLY A 96 -7.58 -14.52 -6.09
N ARG A 97 -8.14 -13.97 -7.18
CA ARG A 97 -7.44 -13.05 -8.11
C ARG A 97 -6.85 -11.83 -7.42
N GLU A 98 -7.55 -11.30 -6.43
CA GLU A 98 -7.11 -10.15 -5.65
C GLU A 98 -5.85 -10.46 -4.82
N TYR A 99 -5.75 -11.67 -4.26
CA TYR A 99 -4.58 -12.10 -3.50
C TYR A 99 -3.40 -12.43 -4.41
N ILE A 100 -3.63 -12.95 -5.63
CA ILE A 100 -2.58 -13.10 -6.64
C ILE A 100 -1.98 -11.74 -7.00
N ARG A 101 -2.83 -10.74 -7.25
CA ARG A 101 -2.38 -9.36 -7.48
C ARG A 101 -1.54 -8.82 -6.33
N LEU A 102 -1.97 -9.07 -5.09
CA LEU A 102 -1.22 -8.71 -3.90
C LEU A 102 0.13 -9.44 -3.78
N ILE A 103 0.21 -10.71 -4.14
CA ILE A 103 1.50 -11.43 -4.19
C ILE A 103 2.45 -10.74 -5.18
N LEU A 104 1.96 -10.38 -6.37
CA LEU A 104 2.79 -9.73 -7.39
C LEU A 104 3.36 -8.36 -6.94
N THR A 105 2.75 -7.68 -5.96
CA THR A 105 3.31 -6.43 -5.42
C THR A 105 4.52 -6.65 -4.49
N THR A 106 4.91 -7.89 -4.22
CA THR A 106 6.00 -8.22 -3.29
C THR A 106 7.32 -8.56 -3.98
N MET A 107 7.36 -8.55 -5.32
CA MET A 107 8.51 -8.98 -6.12
C MET A 107 8.62 -8.22 -7.44
N GLY A 108 9.76 -8.38 -8.10
CA GLY A 108 9.99 -7.91 -9.46
C GLY A 108 9.18 -8.67 -10.51
N ARG A 109 9.21 -8.15 -11.75
CA ARG A 109 8.67 -8.88 -12.91
C ARG A 109 9.46 -10.17 -13.20
N GLY A 110 10.77 -10.14 -12.98
CA GLY A 110 11.72 -11.16 -13.42
C GLY A 110 12.17 -10.99 -14.89
N GLY A 111 13.21 -11.74 -15.25
CA GLY A 111 13.78 -11.82 -16.61
C GLY A 111 15.01 -10.94 -16.89
N GLU A 112 15.20 -9.82 -16.19
CA GLU A 112 16.21 -8.79 -16.53
C GLU A 112 17.43 -8.74 -15.58
N GLY A 113 17.54 -9.63 -14.59
CA GLY A 113 18.53 -9.50 -13.52
C GLY A 113 20.01 -9.48 -13.97
N GLN A 114 20.34 -10.10 -15.11
CA GLN A 114 21.71 -10.04 -15.64
C GLN A 114 22.13 -8.62 -16.05
N ARG A 115 21.19 -7.78 -16.49
CA ARG A 115 21.47 -6.39 -16.88
C ARG A 115 22.03 -5.56 -15.74
N ILE A 116 21.67 -5.88 -14.50
CA ILE A 116 22.24 -5.18 -13.33
C ILE A 116 23.76 -5.35 -13.31
N ARG A 117 24.23 -6.58 -13.49
CA ARG A 117 25.66 -6.89 -13.46
C ARG A 117 26.38 -6.30 -14.67
N ASP A 118 25.79 -6.41 -15.85
CA ASP A 118 26.43 -5.95 -17.08
C ASP A 118 26.51 -4.41 -17.10
N GLU A 119 25.46 -3.72 -16.68
CA GLU A 119 25.43 -2.25 -16.72
C GLU A 119 26.38 -1.63 -15.69
N VAL A 120 26.44 -2.12 -14.45
CA VAL A 120 27.36 -1.53 -13.45
C VAL A 120 28.82 -1.66 -13.89
N LEU A 121 29.20 -2.79 -14.50
CA LEU A 121 30.52 -3.00 -15.08
C LEU A 121 30.78 -2.06 -16.26
N ASN A 122 29.81 -1.91 -17.16
CA ASN A 122 29.93 -0.98 -18.30
C ASN A 122 30.15 0.46 -17.84
N ILE A 123 29.46 0.90 -16.77
CA ILE A 123 29.64 2.23 -16.19
C ILE A 123 31.07 2.38 -15.64
N MET A 124 31.53 1.42 -14.84
CA MET A 124 32.88 1.46 -14.26
C MET A 124 33.96 1.49 -15.34
N HIS A 125 33.83 0.69 -16.39
CA HIS A 125 34.79 0.65 -17.51
C HIS A 125 34.77 1.93 -18.35
N ARG A 126 33.57 2.43 -18.70
CA ARG A 126 33.39 3.65 -19.50
C ARG A 126 33.97 4.88 -18.80
N LEU A 127 33.80 4.98 -17.49
CA LEU A 127 34.25 6.12 -16.70
C LEU A 127 35.63 5.91 -16.05
N HIS A 128 36.30 4.81 -16.38
CA HIS A 128 37.62 4.44 -15.85
C HIS A 128 37.68 4.39 -14.31
N ILE A 129 36.58 3.99 -13.67
CA ILE A 129 36.51 3.73 -12.24
C ILE A 129 37.26 2.42 -11.98
N LYS A 130 38.26 2.46 -11.11
CA LYS A 130 39.12 1.29 -10.86
C LYS A 130 38.41 0.30 -9.94
N GLU A 131 38.48 -0.99 -10.30
CA GLU A 131 38.07 -2.12 -9.48
C GLU A 131 39.14 -2.38 -8.39
N VAL A 132 39.23 -1.49 -7.40
CA VAL A 132 40.22 -1.55 -6.32
C VAL A 132 39.48 -1.64 -4.98
N SER A 133 39.87 -2.60 -4.16
CA SER A 133 39.32 -2.80 -2.81
C SER A 133 39.48 -1.55 -1.95
N GLY A 134 38.52 -1.29 -1.06
CA GLY A 134 38.53 -0.12 -0.18
C GLY A 134 37.95 1.14 -0.83
N HIS A 135 37.18 0.98 -1.90
CA HIS A 135 36.40 2.03 -2.54
C HIS A 135 34.94 1.63 -2.61
N PHE A 136 34.05 2.59 -2.38
CA PHE A 136 32.59 2.35 -2.32
C PHE A 136 32.04 1.68 -3.57
N MET A 137 32.45 2.13 -4.77
CA MET A 137 31.93 1.58 -6.02
C MET A 137 32.31 0.12 -6.23
N GLU A 138 33.52 -0.27 -5.83
CA GLU A 138 33.94 -1.67 -5.91
C GLU A 138 33.24 -2.54 -4.87
N GLU A 139 33.10 -2.05 -3.63
CA GLU A 139 32.36 -2.77 -2.58
C GLU A 139 30.88 -2.99 -2.97
N TRP A 140 30.24 -1.95 -3.50
CA TRP A 140 28.86 -2.06 -3.98
C TRP A 140 28.73 -2.97 -5.20
N HIS A 141 29.67 -2.90 -6.15
CA HIS A 141 29.74 -3.83 -7.29
C HIS A 141 29.87 -5.30 -6.82
N GLN A 142 30.75 -5.60 -5.87
CA GLN A 142 30.89 -6.95 -5.30
C GLN A 142 29.60 -7.40 -4.59
N LYS A 143 28.92 -6.48 -3.89
CA LYS A 143 27.62 -6.75 -3.30
C LYS A 143 26.58 -7.11 -4.35
N LEU A 144 26.44 -6.31 -5.41
CA LEU A 144 25.51 -6.56 -6.53
C LEU A 144 25.76 -7.91 -7.20
N HIS A 145 27.04 -8.29 -7.34
CA HIS A 145 27.44 -9.57 -7.92
C HIS A 145 27.06 -10.75 -7.02
N ASN A 146 27.23 -10.61 -5.70
CA ASN A 146 26.90 -11.64 -4.72
C ASN A 146 25.40 -11.82 -4.52
N ASN A 147 24.68 -10.71 -4.44
CA ASN A 147 23.22 -10.70 -4.36
C ASN A 147 22.68 -9.28 -4.56
N THR A 148 21.93 -9.12 -5.65
CA THR A 148 21.14 -7.91 -5.83
C THR A 148 19.83 -7.99 -5.04
N THR A 149 19.48 -6.92 -4.36
CA THR A 149 18.32 -6.82 -3.48
C THR A 149 17.64 -5.46 -3.65
N PRO A 150 16.40 -5.27 -3.18
CA PRO A 150 15.75 -3.97 -3.21
C PRO A 150 16.54 -2.83 -2.53
N ASP A 151 17.41 -3.14 -1.55
CA ASP A 151 18.32 -2.15 -0.94
C ASP A 151 19.24 -1.44 -1.95
N ASP A 152 19.56 -2.07 -3.08
CA ASP A 152 20.42 -1.48 -4.11
C ASP A 152 19.78 -0.29 -4.80
N VAL A 153 18.44 -0.25 -4.87
CA VAL A 153 17.69 0.92 -5.38
C VAL A 153 17.98 2.13 -4.50
N VAL A 154 17.89 1.96 -3.18
CA VAL A 154 18.14 3.02 -2.20
C VAL A 154 19.61 3.44 -2.19
N ILE A 155 20.54 2.47 -2.28
CA ILE A 155 21.99 2.76 -2.37
C ILE A 155 22.29 3.60 -3.62
N CYS A 156 21.70 3.26 -4.76
CA CYS A 156 21.86 4.01 -6.01
C CYS A 156 21.27 5.43 -5.91
N GLU A 157 20.07 5.58 -5.34
CA GLU A 157 19.44 6.89 -5.10
C GLU A 157 20.27 7.77 -4.17
N ALA A 158 20.81 7.20 -3.08
CA ALA A 158 21.70 7.89 -2.17
C ALA A 158 22.98 8.35 -2.89
N TYR A 159 23.56 7.51 -3.75
CA TYR A 159 24.76 7.87 -4.49
C TYR A 159 24.50 8.98 -5.52
N ILE A 160 23.37 8.93 -6.23
CA ILE A 160 22.95 10.03 -7.11
C ILE A 160 22.77 11.33 -6.31
N GLY A 161 22.14 11.27 -5.13
CA GLY A 161 21.97 12.42 -4.24
C GLY A 161 23.30 13.02 -3.75
N PHE A 162 24.26 12.17 -3.39
CA PHE A 162 25.63 12.56 -3.05
C PHE A 162 26.31 13.29 -4.21
N LEU A 163 26.22 12.77 -5.43
CA LEU A 163 26.83 13.38 -6.61
C LEU A 163 26.17 14.71 -6.96
N LYS A 164 24.83 14.78 -6.96
CA LYS A 164 24.06 16.02 -7.24
C LYS A 164 24.34 17.11 -6.22
N SER A 165 24.67 16.75 -4.99
CA SER A 165 25.05 17.68 -3.91
C SER A 165 26.54 18.00 -3.84
N ASN A 166 27.32 17.69 -4.89
CA ASN A 166 28.76 17.93 -4.98
C ASN A 166 29.58 17.23 -3.87
N GLY A 167 29.21 15.99 -3.54
CA GLY A 167 29.96 15.16 -2.60
C GLY A 167 29.57 15.33 -1.13
N ASN A 168 28.34 15.76 -0.84
CA ASN A 168 27.88 15.92 0.53
C ASN A 168 27.49 14.55 1.14
N LEU A 169 28.32 14.05 2.06
CA LEU A 169 28.09 12.77 2.75
C LEU A 169 26.84 12.78 3.65
N ASP A 170 26.45 13.93 4.20
CA ASP A 170 25.24 14.01 5.04
C ASP A 170 23.99 13.71 4.22
N ILE A 171 23.96 14.16 2.95
CA ILE A 171 22.85 13.87 2.03
C ILE A 171 22.81 12.39 1.68
N PHE A 172 23.98 11.77 1.46
CA PHE A 172 24.08 10.33 1.20
C PHE A 172 23.44 9.52 2.34
N TYR A 173 23.89 9.72 3.57
CA TYR A 173 23.37 8.99 4.73
C TYR A 173 21.92 9.32 5.05
N LYS A 174 21.49 10.58 4.86
CA LYS A 174 20.09 10.95 5.03
C LYS A 174 19.16 10.20 4.07
N ILE A 175 19.56 10.02 2.81
CA ILE A 175 18.76 9.26 1.83
C ILE A 175 18.75 7.78 2.20
N LEU A 176 19.89 7.20 2.59
CA LEU A 176 19.96 5.82 3.06
C LEU A 176 19.04 5.57 4.27
N GLU A 177 19.12 6.43 5.29
CA GLU A 177 18.28 6.34 6.49
C GLU A 177 16.80 6.47 6.17
N ALA A 178 16.43 7.41 5.27
CA ALA A 178 15.05 7.55 4.80
C ALA A 178 14.55 6.30 4.06
N GLY A 179 15.44 5.58 3.38
CA GLY A 179 15.16 4.28 2.78
C GLY A 179 15.34 3.08 3.73
N GLY A 180 15.55 3.32 5.03
CA GLY A 180 15.69 2.31 6.07
C GLY A 180 17.02 1.53 6.04
N ILE A 181 18.07 2.09 5.44
CA ILE A 181 19.41 1.51 5.40
C ILE A 181 20.31 2.31 6.36
N THR A 182 20.66 1.70 7.48
CA THR A 182 21.65 2.27 8.41
C THR A 182 23.07 1.96 7.97
N LYS A 183 24.05 2.68 8.51
CA LYS A 183 25.46 2.37 8.30
C LYS A 183 25.82 0.95 8.75
N GLU A 184 25.31 0.54 9.90
CA GLU A 184 25.47 -0.82 10.42
C GLU A 184 24.93 -1.88 9.45
N ARG A 185 23.81 -1.60 8.76
CA ARG A 185 23.26 -2.51 7.75
C ARG A 185 24.19 -2.67 6.55
N LEU A 186 24.80 -1.58 6.06
CA LEU A 186 25.78 -1.65 4.96
C LEU A 186 26.99 -2.52 5.33
N GLU A 187 27.47 -2.40 6.57
CA GLU A 187 28.61 -3.16 7.09
C GLU A 187 28.28 -4.64 7.33
N ASN A 188 27.01 -4.97 7.61
CA ASN A 188 26.54 -6.31 7.91
C ASN A 188 26.06 -7.11 6.68
N PHE A 189 26.14 -6.56 5.47
CA PHE A 189 25.93 -7.36 4.27
C PHE A 189 26.98 -8.47 4.16
N GLU A 190 26.65 -9.61 3.52
CA GLU A 190 27.64 -10.68 3.25
C GLU A 190 28.86 -10.16 2.47
N ARG A 191 28.64 -9.15 1.63
CA ARG A 191 29.66 -8.30 1.03
C ARG A 191 29.51 -6.89 1.61
N PRO A 192 30.26 -6.56 2.67
CA PRO A 192 30.15 -5.28 3.35
C PRO A 192 30.44 -4.09 2.44
N ILE A 193 29.70 -3.01 2.64
CA ILE A 193 30.00 -1.69 2.09
C ILE A 193 30.42 -0.81 3.28
N ILE A 194 31.71 -0.50 3.36
CA ILE A 194 32.35 0.18 4.50
C ILE A 194 32.88 1.55 4.06
N SER A 195 33.32 1.64 2.82
CA SER A 195 33.95 2.83 2.25
C SER A 195 32.92 3.90 1.91
N HIS A 196 33.32 5.17 2.08
CA HIS A 196 32.51 6.31 1.67
C HIS A 196 32.52 6.48 0.14
N PRO A 197 31.44 7.02 -0.47
CA PRO A 197 31.43 7.32 -1.88
C PRO A 197 32.52 8.32 -2.28
N ASP A 198 33.27 8.01 -3.34
CA ASP A 198 34.27 8.91 -3.90
C ASP A 198 33.61 10.02 -4.74
N PHE A 199 34.04 11.26 -4.55
CA PHE A 199 33.61 12.40 -5.38
C PHE A 199 34.73 12.82 -6.34
N VAL A 200 34.51 12.61 -7.63
CA VAL A 200 35.45 12.98 -8.69
C VAL A 200 34.77 13.98 -9.64
N PRO A 201 35.09 15.29 -9.57
CA PRO A 201 34.40 16.32 -10.36
C PRO A 201 34.40 16.07 -11.87
N SER A 202 35.46 15.48 -12.43
CA SER A 202 35.62 15.29 -13.87
C SER A 202 34.67 14.26 -14.49
N ILE A 203 34.15 13.33 -13.69
CA ILE A 203 33.21 12.29 -14.16
C ILE A 203 31.80 12.46 -13.57
N LYS A 204 31.56 13.52 -12.79
CA LYS A 204 30.31 13.73 -12.05
C LYS A 204 29.07 13.63 -12.94
N ASP A 205 28.96 14.48 -13.96
CA ASP A 205 27.73 14.56 -14.76
C ASP A 205 27.48 13.31 -15.61
N PRO A 206 28.51 12.74 -16.29
CA PRO A 206 28.36 11.42 -16.94
C PRO A 206 27.96 10.30 -15.97
N LEU A 207 28.54 10.27 -14.76
CA LEU A 207 28.22 9.26 -13.75
C LEU A 207 26.78 9.40 -13.24
N ILE A 208 26.29 10.63 -13.03
CA ILE A 208 24.88 10.87 -12.65
C ILE A 208 23.95 10.31 -13.73
N HIS A 209 24.18 10.67 -14.99
CA HIS A 209 23.36 10.20 -16.11
C HIS A 209 23.33 8.66 -16.19
N ASP A 210 24.51 8.04 -16.07
CA ASP A 210 24.67 6.60 -16.12
C ASP A 210 24.00 5.89 -14.94
N LEU A 211 24.11 6.44 -13.73
CA LEU A 211 23.45 5.92 -12.54
C LEU A 211 21.94 6.12 -12.58
N GLU A 212 21.43 7.19 -13.18
CA GLU A 212 19.98 7.38 -13.38
C GLU A 212 19.40 6.30 -14.33
N HIS A 213 20.12 5.98 -15.40
CA HIS A 213 19.77 4.84 -16.26
C HIS A 213 19.84 3.51 -15.49
N PHE A 214 20.91 3.30 -14.72
CA PHE A 214 21.10 2.10 -13.91
C PHE A 214 20.03 1.93 -12.82
N LEU A 215 19.61 3.03 -12.19
CA LEU A 215 18.52 3.06 -11.23
C LEU A 215 17.22 2.57 -11.87
N GLY A 216 16.96 2.94 -13.13
CA GLY A 216 15.84 2.42 -13.91
C GLY A 216 15.88 0.89 -14.04
N ILE A 217 17.08 0.31 -14.30
CA ILE A 217 17.26 -1.15 -14.36
C ILE A 217 17.03 -1.80 -12.99
N LEU A 218 17.59 -1.23 -11.92
CA LEU A 218 17.40 -1.74 -10.55
C LEU A 218 15.92 -1.73 -10.17
N LYS A 219 15.20 -0.63 -10.44
CA LYS A 219 13.75 -0.54 -10.21
C LYS A 219 12.99 -1.54 -11.07
N ALA A 220 13.38 -1.74 -12.33
CA ALA A 220 12.73 -2.70 -13.19
C ALA A 220 12.82 -4.14 -12.67
N VAL A 221 13.95 -4.49 -12.06
CA VAL A 221 14.19 -5.81 -11.48
C VAL A 221 13.54 -5.96 -10.11
N HIS A 222 13.61 -4.95 -9.23
CA HIS A 222 13.15 -5.08 -7.84
C HIS A 222 11.76 -4.52 -7.55
N SER A 223 11.16 -3.76 -8.48
CA SER A 223 9.86 -3.11 -8.32
C SER A 223 8.98 -3.38 -9.55
N GLY A 224 8.26 -4.51 -9.53
CA GLY A 224 7.35 -4.88 -10.63
C GLY A 224 6.20 -3.89 -10.88
N THR A 225 5.88 -3.03 -9.90
CA THR A 225 4.78 -2.04 -9.99
C THR A 225 5.26 -0.62 -10.27
N ASP A 226 6.52 -0.43 -10.69
CA ASP A 226 6.99 0.85 -11.21
C ASP A 226 6.30 1.18 -12.55
N LEU A 227 5.74 2.39 -12.67
CA LEU A 227 4.92 2.77 -13.82
C LEU A 227 5.71 2.72 -15.14
N GLY A 228 6.92 3.28 -15.16
CA GLY A 228 7.74 3.34 -16.36
C GLY A 228 8.16 1.95 -16.82
N THR A 229 8.60 1.12 -15.88
CA THR A 229 8.97 -0.27 -16.11
C THR A 229 7.79 -1.07 -16.67
N ALA A 230 6.61 -0.95 -16.04
CA ALA A 230 5.45 -1.72 -16.44
C ALA A 230 4.92 -1.29 -17.83
N ILE A 231 4.94 0.01 -18.14
CA ILE A 231 4.62 0.54 -19.47
C ILE A 231 5.59 -0.03 -20.51
N TYR A 232 6.89 0.01 -20.23
CA TYR A 232 7.91 -0.51 -21.14
C TYR A 232 7.74 -2.00 -21.39
N ALA A 233 7.57 -2.80 -20.33
CA ALA A 233 7.41 -4.24 -20.41
C ALA A 233 6.17 -4.64 -21.22
N ALA A 234 5.05 -3.95 -21.05
CA ALA A 234 3.81 -4.24 -21.77
C ALA A 234 3.72 -3.55 -23.16
N ARG A 235 4.69 -2.71 -23.54
CA ARG A 235 4.62 -1.86 -24.74
C ARG A 235 4.35 -2.62 -26.04
N TYR A 236 4.83 -3.85 -26.14
CA TYR A 236 4.63 -4.71 -27.32
C TYR A 236 3.19 -5.23 -27.48
N LEU A 237 2.34 -5.06 -26.46
CA LEU A 237 0.93 -5.48 -26.45
C LEU A 237 -0.04 -4.36 -26.82
N PHE A 238 0.44 -3.12 -26.96
CA PHE A 238 -0.42 -1.96 -27.12
C PHE A 238 -0.90 -1.81 -28.57
N ASP A 239 -2.19 -1.52 -28.71
CA ASP A 239 -2.73 -0.94 -29.93
C ASP A 239 -2.40 0.57 -29.98
N PRO A 240 -2.62 1.26 -31.12
CA PRO A 240 -2.30 2.68 -31.25
C PRO A 240 -2.97 3.59 -30.20
N GLU A 241 -4.16 3.23 -29.73
CA GLU A 241 -4.88 4.02 -28.74
C GLU A 241 -4.29 3.81 -27.33
N MET A 242 -3.96 2.59 -26.96
CA MET A 242 -3.26 2.27 -25.70
C MET A 242 -1.87 2.91 -25.67
N HIS A 243 -1.17 2.95 -26.80
CA HIS A 243 0.06 3.73 -26.93
C HIS A 243 -0.16 5.20 -26.58
N GLY A 244 -1.18 5.84 -27.17
CA GLY A 244 -1.52 7.22 -26.89
C GLY A 244 -1.88 7.47 -25.41
N LEU A 245 -2.60 6.54 -24.78
CA LEU A 245 -2.93 6.62 -23.35
C LEU A 245 -1.67 6.53 -22.47
N MET A 246 -0.81 5.54 -22.71
CA MET A 246 0.39 5.33 -21.90
C MET A 246 1.40 6.45 -22.09
N ASP A 247 1.62 6.91 -23.32
CA ASP A 247 2.52 8.02 -23.60
C ASP A 247 1.98 9.33 -22.96
N PHE A 248 0.67 9.57 -22.95
CA PHE A 248 0.07 10.70 -22.23
C PHE A 248 0.28 10.62 -20.72
N ILE A 249 -0.06 9.47 -20.10
CA ILE A 249 0.07 9.27 -18.65
C ILE A 249 1.54 9.44 -18.23
N TRP A 250 2.47 8.88 -19.01
CA TRP A 250 3.90 8.98 -18.73
C TRP A 250 4.43 10.40 -18.94
N MET A 251 4.04 11.10 -20.00
CA MET A 251 4.54 12.45 -20.25
C MET A 251 4.05 13.47 -19.22
N HIS A 252 2.86 13.24 -18.64
CA HIS A 252 2.20 14.19 -17.75
C HIS A 252 2.09 13.73 -16.29
N HIS A 253 2.91 12.76 -15.88
CA HIS A 253 2.81 12.14 -14.56
C HIS A 253 3.10 13.11 -13.38
N ASP A 254 3.79 14.22 -13.65
CA ASP A 254 4.21 15.20 -12.64
C ASP A 254 3.42 16.52 -12.68
N ASP A 255 2.79 16.88 -13.81
CA ASP A 255 2.30 18.24 -14.06
C ASP A 255 0.83 18.34 -14.52
N ALA A 256 0.15 17.24 -14.83
CA ALA A 256 -1.26 17.28 -15.24
C ALA A 256 -2.24 17.52 -14.07
N ASP A 257 -3.41 18.07 -14.43
CA ASP A 257 -4.58 18.07 -13.57
C ASP A 257 -4.98 16.64 -13.20
N ALA A 258 -5.26 16.44 -11.92
CA ALA A 258 -5.53 15.13 -11.34
C ALA A 258 -6.74 14.44 -11.98
N CYS A 259 -7.80 15.18 -12.32
CA CYS A 259 -9.00 14.59 -12.91
C CYS A 259 -8.69 14.04 -14.30
N ILE A 260 -7.93 14.79 -15.11
CA ILE A 260 -7.53 14.36 -16.45
C ILE A 260 -6.68 13.09 -16.36
N LEU A 261 -5.70 13.09 -15.46
CA LEU A 261 -4.79 11.95 -15.31
C LEU A 261 -5.54 10.70 -14.83
N ILE A 262 -6.41 10.83 -13.83
CA ILE A 262 -7.25 9.74 -13.32
C ILE A 262 -8.22 9.25 -14.39
N GLU A 263 -8.79 10.12 -15.21
CA GLU A 263 -9.65 9.73 -16.34
C GLU A 263 -8.87 8.85 -17.33
N LYS A 264 -7.65 9.24 -17.72
CA LYS A 264 -6.81 8.45 -18.63
C LYS A 264 -6.40 7.11 -18.02
N ILE A 265 -6.07 7.09 -16.73
CA ILE A 265 -5.76 5.85 -16.01
C ILE A 265 -6.98 4.93 -15.98
N THR A 266 -8.17 5.47 -15.69
CA THR A 266 -9.42 4.70 -15.64
C THR A 266 -9.74 4.08 -17.00
N GLU A 267 -9.59 4.85 -18.09
CA GLU A 267 -9.78 4.34 -19.45
C GLU A 267 -8.78 3.24 -19.80
N ALA A 268 -7.50 3.43 -19.49
CA ALA A 268 -6.47 2.41 -19.70
C ALA A 268 -6.79 1.12 -18.94
N ARG A 269 -7.15 1.21 -17.66
CA ARG A 269 -7.48 0.05 -16.83
C ARG A 269 -8.76 -0.66 -17.28
N ARG A 270 -9.75 0.08 -17.79
CA ARG A 270 -10.96 -0.50 -18.40
C ARG A 270 -10.62 -1.37 -19.61
N ARG A 271 -9.71 -0.90 -20.46
CA ARG A 271 -9.19 -1.66 -21.61
C ARG A 271 -8.38 -2.88 -21.18
N LEU A 272 -7.51 -2.73 -20.18
CA LEU A 272 -6.74 -3.85 -19.66
C LEU A 272 -7.63 -4.96 -19.11
N LYS A 273 -8.71 -4.61 -18.41
CA LYS A 273 -9.66 -5.60 -17.87
C LYS A 273 -10.22 -6.55 -18.93
N THR A 274 -10.46 -6.09 -20.15
CA THR A 274 -10.97 -6.95 -21.23
C THR A 274 -9.89 -7.87 -21.81
N GLN A 275 -8.62 -7.50 -21.69
CA GLN A 275 -7.46 -8.25 -22.18
C GLN A 275 -6.89 -9.25 -21.16
N LEU A 276 -7.25 -9.13 -19.88
CA LEU A 276 -6.82 -10.03 -18.79
C LEU A 276 -7.47 -11.43 -18.83
N GLN A 277 -8.13 -11.79 -19.94
CA GLN A 277 -8.69 -13.12 -20.21
C GLN A 277 -7.94 -13.77 -21.39
N GLY A 278 -6.66 -14.15 -21.17
CA GLY A 278 -5.77 -14.58 -22.25
C GLY A 278 -4.61 -15.48 -21.81
N ASN A 279 -3.55 -15.53 -22.62
CA ASN A 279 -2.34 -16.32 -22.37
C ASN A 279 -1.55 -15.79 -21.15
N SER A 280 -0.99 -16.68 -20.33
CA SER A 280 -0.26 -16.35 -19.09
C SER A 280 0.87 -15.33 -19.27
N ASN A 281 1.66 -15.39 -20.36
CA ASN A 281 2.76 -14.43 -20.58
C ASN A 281 2.23 -13.01 -20.81
N VAL A 282 1.18 -12.90 -21.62
CA VAL A 282 0.49 -11.64 -21.88
C VAL A 282 -0.16 -11.13 -20.59
N VAL A 283 -0.85 -12.01 -19.87
CA VAL A 283 -1.53 -11.68 -18.63
C VAL A 283 -0.56 -11.20 -17.56
N ARG A 284 0.64 -11.77 -17.43
CA ARG A 284 1.64 -11.30 -16.46
C ARG A 284 1.98 -9.83 -16.68
N ASP A 285 2.38 -9.47 -17.89
CA ASP A 285 2.86 -8.11 -18.18
C ASP A 285 1.70 -7.10 -18.08
N LEU A 286 0.49 -7.49 -18.48
CA LEU A 286 -0.72 -6.70 -18.24
C LEU A 286 -1.10 -6.57 -16.77
N LEU A 287 -0.87 -7.59 -15.94
CA LEU A 287 -1.12 -7.53 -14.49
C LEU A 287 -0.18 -6.54 -13.81
N PHE A 288 1.11 -6.55 -14.15
CA PHE A 288 2.06 -5.56 -13.64
C PHE A 288 1.69 -4.14 -14.09
N LEU A 289 1.29 -3.96 -15.35
CA LEU A 289 0.80 -2.66 -15.82
C LEU A 289 -0.45 -2.20 -15.07
N ASP A 290 -1.43 -3.07 -14.88
CA ASP A 290 -2.65 -2.73 -14.15
C ASP A 290 -2.37 -2.40 -12.68
N LEU A 291 -1.45 -3.13 -12.02
CA LEU A 291 -0.98 -2.82 -10.66
C LEU A 291 -0.27 -1.47 -10.59
N ALA A 292 0.60 -1.18 -11.56
CA ALA A 292 1.32 0.09 -11.61
C ALA A 292 0.37 1.27 -11.83
N LEU A 293 -0.62 1.12 -12.72
CA LEU A 293 -1.69 2.11 -12.94
C LEU A 293 -2.58 2.29 -11.71
N GLU A 294 -2.94 1.20 -11.01
CA GLU A 294 -3.72 1.26 -9.75
C GLU A 294 -2.96 2.02 -8.66
N ASN A 295 -1.68 1.72 -8.48
CA ASN A 295 -0.82 2.41 -7.52
C ASN A 295 -0.63 3.89 -7.89
N PHE A 296 -0.41 4.17 -9.18
CA PHE A 296 -0.26 5.54 -9.65
C PHE A 296 -1.53 6.36 -9.47
N LEU A 297 -2.71 5.78 -9.74
CA LEU A 297 -3.99 6.42 -9.47
C LEU A 297 -4.13 6.82 -8.00
N ARG A 298 -3.79 5.92 -7.07
CA ARG A 298 -3.80 6.22 -5.64
C ARG A 298 -2.91 7.43 -5.32
N VAL A 299 -1.68 7.41 -5.83
CA VAL A 299 -0.70 8.49 -5.63
C VAL A 299 -1.22 9.83 -6.19
N VAL A 300 -1.84 9.84 -7.37
CA VAL A 300 -2.43 11.05 -7.96
C VAL A 300 -3.57 11.57 -7.08
N VAL A 301 -4.46 10.71 -6.59
CA VAL A 301 -5.54 11.11 -5.67
C VAL A 301 -4.96 11.71 -4.39
N GLU A 302 -4.03 11.03 -3.74
CA GLU A 302 -3.42 11.45 -2.47
C GLU A 302 -2.73 12.81 -2.58
N ARG A 303 -1.96 13.05 -3.65
CA ARG A 303 -1.33 14.35 -3.94
C ARG A 303 -2.36 15.47 -4.12
N SER A 304 -3.55 15.13 -4.59
CA SER A 304 -4.60 16.08 -4.93
C SER A 304 -5.51 16.43 -3.75
N LEU A 305 -5.49 15.65 -2.67
CA LEU A 305 -6.36 15.85 -1.50
C LEU A 305 -6.17 17.21 -0.81
N HIS A 306 -5.02 17.86 -0.96
CA HIS A 306 -4.76 19.17 -0.37
C HIS A 306 -5.38 20.33 -1.16
N LEU A 307 -5.73 20.11 -2.43
CA LEU A 307 -6.38 21.11 -3.26
C LEU A 307 -7.85 21.22 -2.79
N HIS A 308 -8.41 22.43 -2.70
CA HIS A 308 -9.82 22.62 -2.36
C HIS A 308 -10.72 22.22 -3.53
N LEU A 309 -10.83 20.92 -3.79
CA LEU A 309 -11.43 20.30 -4.97
C LEU A 309 -12.97 20.21 -4.94
N SER A 310 -13.66 21.13 -4.27
CA SER A 310 -15.10 21.00 -3.97
C SER A 310 -15.97 20.68 -5.20
N THR A 311 -15.59 21.16 -6.39
CA THR A 311 -16.28 20.91 -7.66
C THR A 311 -15.87 19.60 -8.36
N GLN A 312 -14.63 19.14 -8.14
CA GLN A 312 -14.03 17.97 -8.77
C GLN A 312 -14.24 16.67 -7.96
N LEU A 313 -14.52 16.76 -6.65
CA LEU A 313 -14.70 15.60 -5.76
C LEU A 313 -15.72 14.59 -6.29
N VAL A 314 -16.82 15.07 -6.89
CA VAL A 314 -17.86 14.18 -7.44
C VAL A 314 -17.32 13.31 -8.58
N GLU A 315 -16.48 13.88 -9.46
CA GLU A 315 -15.85 13.16 -10.56
C GLU A 315 -14.79 12.19 -10.04
N LEU A 316 -13.95 12.64 -9.12
CA LEU A 316 -12.90 11.82 -8.52
C LEU A 316 -13.49 10.60 -7.81
N ILE A 317 -14.57 10.78 -7.04
CA ILE A 317 -15.27 9.66 -6.38
C ILE A 317 -15.78 8.65 -7.42
N ALA A 318 -16.36 9.11 -8.53
CA ALA A 318 -16.86 8.23 -9.57
C ALA A 318 -15.72 7.40 -10.20
N MET A 319 -14.62 8.06 -10.58
CA MET A 319 -13.48 7.41 -11.23
C MET A 319 -12.75 6.45 -10.30
N VAL A 320 -12.50 6.84 -9.04
CA VAL A 320 -11.83 5.97 -8.05
C VAL A 320 -12.72 4.77 -7.72
N LEU A 321 -14.03 4.96 -7.58
CA LEU A 321 -14.99 3.88 -7.38
C LEU A 321 -15.03 2.91 -8.57
N GLU A 322 -15.01 3.42 -9.81
CA GLU A 322 -14.92 2.58 -11.01
C GLU A 322 -13.64 1.74 -10.99
N ASN A 323 -12.50 2.33 -10.61
CA ASN A 323 -11.22 1.62 -10.50
C ASN A 323 -11.23 0.50 -9.45
N LEU A 324 -11.95 0.67 -8.35
CA LEU A 324 -12.16 -0.41 -7.37
C LEU A 324 -12.94 -1.58 -7.97
N ILE A 325 -14.00 -1.28 -8.73
CA ILE A 325 -14.84 -2.29 -9.39
C ILE A 325 -14.09 -2.98 -10.54
N ILE A 326 -13.18 -2.27 -11.22
CA ILE A 326 -12.27 -2.85 -12.22
C ILE A 326 -11.46 -3.99 -11.58
N THR A 327 -10.83 -3.73 -10.43
CA THR A 327 -9.99 -4.68 -9.69
C THR A 327 -10.77 -5.86 -9.13
N LYS A 328 -11.85 -5.59 -8.41
CA LYS A 328 -12.70 -6.61 -7.80
C LYS A 328 -14.15 -6.26 -8.04
N GLY A 329 -14.86 -7.15 -8.75
CA GLY A 329 -16.31 -7.06 -8.85
C GLY A 329 -16.94 -7.07 -7.46
N ASN A 330 -17.86 -6.14 -7.22
CA ASN A 330 -18.66 -6.09 -6.01
C ASN A 330 -20.00 -5.48 -6.38
N ASP A 331 -21.08 -6.24 -6.18
CA ASP A 331 -22.42 -5.82 -6.60
C ASP A 331 -22.85 -4.54 -5.89
N GLU A 332 -22.54 -4.42 -4.59
CA GLU A 332 -22.89 -3.24 -3.80
C GLU A 332 -22.14 -1.98 -4.26
N LEU A 333 -20.84 -2.08 -4.52
CA LEU A 333 -20.07 -0.97 -5.10
C LEU A 333 -20.57 -0.62 -6.51
N THR A 334 -20.96 -1.63 -7.29
CA THR A 334 -21.52 -1.44 -8.63
C THR A 334 -22.84 -0.69 -8.57
N TYR A 335 -23.76 -1.06 -7.67
CA TYR A 335 -25.00 -0.32 -7.45
C TYR A 335 -24.74 1.11 -6.99
N CYS A 336 -23.78 1.30 -6.08
CA CYS A 336 -23.37 2.62 -5.65
C CYS A 336 -22.84 3.46 -6.81
N LEU A 337 -22.03 2.89 -7.71
CA LEU A 337 -21.52 3.60 -8.89
C LEU A 337 -22.67 4.05 -9.81
N HIS A 338 -23.64 3.17 -10.08
CA HIS A 338 -24.81 3.52 -10.89
C HIS A 338 -25.62 4.66 -10.26
N GLN A 339 -25.80 4.65 -8.95
CA GLN A 339 -26.50 5.72 -8.23
C GLN A 339 -25.67 7.02 -8.20
N TRP A 340 -24.35 6.91 -8.04
CA TRP A 340 -23.45 8.06 -8.07
C TRP A 340 -23.41 8.72 -9.45
N GLU A 341 -23.45 7.93 -10.53
CA GLU A 341 -23.59 8.42 -11.90
C GLU A 341 -24.88 9.20 -12.13
N HIS A 342 -25.98 8.81 -11.48
CA HIS A 342 -27.21 9.60 -11.50
C HIS A 342 -27.01 10.97 -10.85
N VAL A 343 -26.46 10.98 -9.64
CA VAL A 343 -26.14 12.20 -8.88
C VAL A 343 -25.18 13.12 -9.64
N ARG A 344 -24.25 12.55 -10.40
CA ARG A 344 -23.25 13.27 -11.19
C ARG A 344 -23.86 14.07 -12.34
N ARG A 345 -24.97 13.59 -12.91
CA ARG A 345 -25.74 14.20 -14.02
C ARG A 345 -26.78 15.22 -13.54
N MET A 346 -27.12 15.21 -12.27
CA MET A 346 -28.01 16.19 -11.67
C MET A 346 -27.32 17.56 -11.56
N THR A 347 -28.13 18.61 -11.44
CA THR A 347 -27.63 19.94 -11.06
C THR A 347 -26.99 19.86 -9.67
N ARG A 348 -25.69 20.19 -9.58
CA ARG A 348 -24.88 20.08 -8.36
C ARG A 348 -25.14 21.20 -7.35
N SER A 349 -26.39 21.44 -7.04
CA SER A 349 -26.80 22.45 -6.09
C SER A 349 -28.16 22.13 -5.48
N GLY A 350 -28.38 22.66 -4.29
CA GLY A 350 -29.64 22.53 -3.59
C GLY A 350 -29.77 21.26 -2.74
N LYS A 351 -30.73 21.33 -1.83
CA LYS A 351 -30.98 20.33 -0.79
C LYS A 351 -31.24 18.93 -1.34
N GLU A 352 -31.97 18.82 -2.45
CA GLU A 352 -32.31 17.52 -3.05
C GLU A 352 -31.08 16.79 -3.56
N TRP A 353 -30.22 17.47 -4.33
CA TRP A 353 -28.96 16.90 -4.79
C TRP A 353 -28.09 16.46 -3.61
N ALA A 354 -27.99 17.30 -2.58
CA ALA A 354 -27.20 17.00 -1.40
C ALA A 354 -27.72 15.77 -0.62
N LEU A 355 -29.05 15.64 -0.46
CA LEU A 355 -29.67 14.48 0.18
C LEU A 355 -29.48 13.19 -0.63
N GLN A 356 -29.66 13.23 -1.95
CA GLN A 356 -29.42 12.05 -2.80
C GLN A 356 -27.95 11.65 -2.79
N SER A 357 -27.04 12.62 -2.95
CA SER A 357 -25.59 12.40 -2.84
C SER A 357 -25.22 11.77 -1.50
N ARG A 358 -25.79 12.29 -0.40
CA ARG A 358 -25.54 11.78 0.96
C ARG A 358 -26.01 10.34 1.13
N ALA A 359 -27.18 10.00 0.59
CA ALA A 359 -27.72 8.63 0.68
C ALA A 359 -26.80 7.63 -0.04
N VAL A 360 -26.26 7.99 -1.21
CA VAL A 360 -25.28 7.17 -1.92
C VAL A 360 -23.95 7.12 -1.14
N LEU A 361 -23.52 8.24 -0.55
CA LEU A 361 -22.32 8.32 0.29
C LEU A 361 -22.38 7.37 1.49
N ASP A 362 -23.52 7.30 2.20
CA ASP A 362 -23.73 6.36 3.32
C ASP A 362 -23.66 4.90 2.88
N ARG A 363 -24.21 4.60 1.71
CA ARG A 363 -24.17 3.26 1.13
C ARG A 363 -22.74 2.88 0.74
N LEU A 364 -22.03 3.77 0.05
CA LEU A 364 -20.61 3.61 -0.30
C LEU A 364 -19.74 3.39 0.93
N THR A 365 -19.93 4.21 1.95
CA THR A 365 -19.21 4.13 3.22
C THR A 365 -19.35 2.76 3.88
N ARG A 366 -20.57 2.24 3.96
CA ARG A 366 -20.82 0.90 4.51
C ARG A 366 -20.21 -0.21 3.66
N ALA A 367 -20.31 -0.10 2.34
CA ALA A 367 -19.72 -1.06 1.42
C ALA A 367 -18.19 -1.10 1.54
N LEU A 368 -17.55 0.06 1.67
CA LEU A 368 -16.10 0.17 1.89
C LEU A 368 -15.70 -0.43 3.23
N GLY A 369 -16.45 -0.15 4.30
CA GLY A 369 -16.26 -0.78 5.61
C GLY A 369 -16.25 -2.30 5.50
N ALA A 370 -17.23 -2.90 4.82
CA ALA A 370 -17.30 -4.34 4.63
C ALA A 370 -16.11 -4.92 3.83
N VAL A 371 -15.60 -4.19 2.82
CA VAL A 371 -14.41 -4.59 2.07
C VAL A 371 -13.18 -4.62 2.97
N ILE A 372 -13.02 -3.61 3.83
CA ILE A 372 -11.87 -3.49 4.74
C ILE A 372 -11.94 -4.54 5.85
N ASP A 373 -13.12 -4.74 6.43
CA ASP A 373 -13.34 -5.76 7.45
C ASP A 373 -13.01 -7.16 6.88
N HIS A 374 -13.36 -7.42 5.62
CA HIS A 374 -12.99 -8.66 4.94
C HIS A 374 -11.46 -8.83 4.84
N TYR A 375 -10.73 -7.79 4.42
CA TYR A 375 -9.27 -7.82 4.39
C TYR A 375 -8.67 -8.12 5.77
N TYR A 376 -9.18 -7.45 6.81
CA TYR A 376 -8.71 -7.65 8.16
C TYR A 376 -8.96 -9.07 8.65
N GLN A 377 -10.17 -9.61 8.43
CA GLN A 377 -10.53 -10.98 8.80
C GLN A 377 -9.66 -12.04 8.11
N VAL A 378 -9.28 -11.81 6.85
CA VAL A 378 -8.49 -12.77 6.08
C VAL A 378 -6.99 -12.64 6.37
N LEU A 379 -6.45 -11.42 6.40
CA LEU A 379 -5.00 -11.19 6.48
C LEU A 379 -4.48 -11.15 7.91
N GLN A 380 -5.17 -10.47 8.82
CA GLN A 380 -4.64 -10.17 10.16
C GLN A 380 -4.31 -11.44 10.97
N PRO A 381 -5.18 -12.47 11.03
CA PRO A 381 -4.87 -13.69 11.79
C PRO A 381 -3.64 -14.44 11.24
N LYS A 382 -3.40 -14.34 9.93
CA LYS A 382 -2.22 -14.96 9.29
C LYS A 382 -0.97 -14.15 9.58
N ALA A 383 -1.08 -12.82 9.58
CA ALA A 383 0.01 -11.92 9.92
C ALA A 383 0.44 -12.07 11.39
N GLU A 384 -0.51 -12.19 12.30
CA GLU A 384 -0.24 -12.46 13.72
C GLU A 384 0.48 -13.80 13.91
N PHE A 385 0.01 -14.85 13.24
CA PHE A 385 0.61 -16.18 13.35
C PHE A 385 2.02 -16.22 12.76
N LEU A 386 2.18 -15.85 11.49
CA LEU A 386 3.48 -15.88 10.81
C LEU A 386 4.46 -14.87 11.40
N GLY A 387 4.00 -13.66 11.69
CA GLY A 387 4.82 -12.62 12.30
C GLY A 387 5.34 -13.02 13.68
N GLY A 388 4.50 -13.66 14.50
CA GLY A 388 4.93 -14.23 15.77
C GLY A 388 6.01 -15.32 15.61
N ALA A 389 5.85 -16.19 14.60
CA ALA A 389 6.82 -17.24 14.29
C ALA A 389 8.15 -16.70 13.72
N PHE A 390 8.09 -15.62 12.94
CA PHE A 390 9.26 -14.96 12.36
C PHE A 390 9.97 -14.02 13.33
N HIS A 391 9.39 -13.76 14.51
CA HIS A 391 9.84 -12.72 15.44
C HIS A 391 9.87 -11.33 14.78
N ALA A 392 8.88 -11.06 13.92
CA ALA A 392 8.67 -9.76 13.32
C ALA A 392 8.32 -8.72 14.39
N ASP A 393 8.58 -7.45 14.09
CA ASP A 393 8.30 -6.33 14.96
C ASP A 393 6.81 -6.28 15.33
N SER A 394 6.50 -6.18 16.63
CA SER A 394 5.11 -6.18 17.13
C SER A 394 4.24 -5.12 16.47
N TRP A 395 4.81 -3.94 16.18
CA TRP A 395 4.09 -2.85 15.51
C TRP A 395 3.70 -3.25 14.07
N THR A 396 4.63 -3.86 13.32
CA THR A 396 4.39 -4.32 11.95
C THR A 396 3.35 -5.43 11.89
N ILE A 397 3.36 -6.34 12.88
CA ILE A 397 2.33 -7.38 13.00
C ILE A 397 0.96 -6.72 13.25
N SER A 398 0.88 -5.83 14.24
CA SER A 398 -0.39 -5.22 14.66
C SER A 398 -1.07 -4.37 13.58
N LEU A 399 -0.29 -3.71 12.72
CA LEU A 399 -0.77 -2.82 11.65
C LEU A 399 -0.77 -3.49 10.26
N PHE A 400 -0.48 -4.79 10.18
CA PHE A 400 -0.23 -5.47 8.91
C PHE A 400 -1.34 -5.26 7.87
N SER A 401 -2.59 -5.57 8.24
CA SER A 401 -3.73 -5.50 7.32
C SER A 401 -4.09 -4.05 7.00
N GLU A 402 -3.91 -3.15 7.95
CA GLU A 402 -4.16 -1.72 7.76
C GLU A 402 -3.19 -1.12 6.73
N GLU A 403 -1.89 -1.43 6.82
CA GLU A 403 -0.91 -0.97 5.84
C GLU A 403 -1.18 -1.52 4.44
N VAL A 404 -1.75 -2.72 4.33
CA VAL A 404 -2.21 -3.27 3.04
C VAL A 404 -3.39 -2.47 2.49
N VAL A 405 -4.34 -2.07 3.33
CA VAL A 405 -5.52 -1.28 2.96
C VAL A 405 -5.14 0.16 2.60
N ARG A 406 -4.25 0.80 3.37
CA ARG A 406 -3.69 2.14 3.07
C ARG A 406 -2.95 2.18 1.74
N GLY A 407 -2.35 1.05 1.35
CA GLY A 407 -1.70 0.82 0.06
C GLY A 407 -2.64 0.80 -1.16
N LYS A 408 -3.96 0.86 -0.97
CA LYS A 408 -4.96 0.56 -2.02
C LYS A 408 -5.87 1.75 -2.34
N PRO A 409 -6.52 1.77 -3.53
CA PRO A 409 -7.49 2.80 -3.90
C PRO A 409 -8.70 2.90 -2.95
N VAL A 410 -8.96 1.86 -2.14
CA VAL A 410 -10.06 1.85 -1.16
C VAL A 410 -9.87 2.94 -0.11
N PHE A 411 -8.61 3.17 0.29
CA PHE A 411 -8.21 4.23 1.21
C PHE A 411 -8.26 5.62 0.55
N ALA A 412 -7.83 5.71 -0.71
CA ALA A 412 -7.97 6.94 -1.48
C ALA A 412 -9.46 7.35 -1.61
N LEU A 413 -10.36 6.38 -1.82
CA LEU A 413 -11.79 6.64 -1.86
C LEU A 413 -12.32 7.10 -0.49
N SER A 414 -11.94 6.44 0.62
CA SER A 414 -12.39 6.86 1.96
C SER A 414 -12.01 8.31 2.27
N MET A 415 -10.80 8.73 1.87
CA MET A 415 -10.35 10.12 1.96
C MET A 415 -11.25 11.09 1.18
N LEU A 416 -11.61 10.74 -0.07
CA LEU A 416 -12.52 11.57 -0.88
C LEU A 416 -13.93 11.65 -0.28
N LEU A 417 -14.46 10.53 0.22
CA LEU A 417 -15.77 10.51 0.88
C LEU A 417 -15.77 11.40 2.14
N ARG A 418 -14.67 11.39 2.89
CA ARG A 418 -14.49 12.24 4.08
C ARG A 418 -14.48 13.73 3.73
N GLN A 419 -13.91 14.10 2.57
CA GLN A 419 -13.87 15.51 2.14
C GLN A 419 -15.23 16.01 1.64
N ILE A 420 -16.01 15.17 0.97
CA ILE A 420 -17.32 15.58 0.43
C ILE A 420 -18.43 15.58 1.50
N ASP A 421 -18.33 14.76 2.55
CA ASP A 421 -19.38 14.62 3.58
C ASP A 421 -19.78 15.96 4.23
N PRO A 422 -18.86 16.83 4.71
CA PRO A 422 -19.22 18.12 5.29
C PRO A 422 -19.93 19.05 4.30
N ILE A 423 -19.56 19.01 3.02
CA ILE A 423 -20.18 19.80 1.96
C ILE A 423 -21.64 19.36 1.80
N LEU A 424 -21.88 18.05 1.65
CA LEU A 424 -23.22 17.52 1.48
C LEU A 424 -24.10 17.76 2.71
N ARG A 425 -23.56 17.62 3.92
CA ARG A 425 -24.30 17.89 5.17
C ARG A 425 -24.76 19.34 5.26
N ARG A 426 -23.88 20.29 4.95
CA ARG A 426 -24.19 21.71 4.97
C ARG A 426 -25.30 22.04 3.96
N GLU A 427 -25.17 21.58 2.72
CA GLU A 427 -26.15 21.84 1.66
C GLU A 427 -27.50 21.13 1.91
N ALA A 428 -27.49 19.97 2.56
CA ALA A 428 -28.71 19.22 2.90
C ALA A 428 -29.37 19.68 4.21
N HIS A 429 -28.72 20.55 5.00
CA HIS A 429 -29.09 20.89 6.38
C HIS A 429 -29.28 19.65 7.26
N LEU A 430 -28.36 18.69 7.15
CA LEU A 430 -28.36 17.46 7.95
C LEU A 430 -27.75 17.69 9.34
N GLY A 431 -28.11 16.82 10.29
CA GLY A 431 -27.66 16.91 11.68
C GLY A 431 -26.15 16.85 11.86
N SER A 432 -25.66 17.26 13.03
CA SER A 432 -24.25 17.48 13.32
C SER A 432 -23.44 16.21 13.60
N TRP A 433 -23.97 15.01 13.35
CA TRP A 433 -23.40 13.75 13.80
C TRP A 433 -23.08 12.78 12.66
N GLN A 434 -21.88 12.21 12.66
CA GLN A 434 -21.50 11.05 11.86
C GLN A 434 -21.15 9.90 12.80
N VAL A 435 -21.91 8.81 12.72
CA VAL A 435 -21.67 7.60 13.52
C VAL A 435 -20.75 6.66 12.73
N ILE A 436 -19.57 6.39 13.26
CA ILE A 436 -18.53 5.55 12.65
C ILE A 436 -18.66 4.08 13.10
N SER A 437 -19.00 3.89 14.38
CA SER A 437 -19.30 2.59 14.99
C SER A 437 -20.58 2.71 15.81
N GLN A 438 -21.51 1.78 15.62
CA GLN A 438 -22.74 1.74 16.40
C GLN A 438 -22.47 1.12 17.77
N GLY A 439 -22.89 1.82 18.82
CA GLY A 439 -22.80 1.36 20.20
C GLY A 439 -23.85 2.07 21.06
N LYS A 440 -24.04 1.55 22.27
CA LYS A 440 -24.92 2.15 23.27
C LYS A 440 -24.32 1.95 24.65
N GLY A 441 -24.48 2.94 25.51
CA GLY A 441 -23.98 2.81 26.87
C GLY A 441 -24.16 4.06 27.70
N THR A 442 -23.96 3.89 29.00
CA THR A 442 -23.87 4.98 29.96
C THR A 442 -22.50 4.96 30.60
N GLY A 443 -21.83 6.11 30.64
CA GLY A 443 -20.47 6.21 31.17
C GLY A 443 -20.13 7.61 31.66
N GLN A 444 -19.09 7.72 32.47
CA GLN A 444 -18.61 8.98 32.99
C GLN A 444 -17.80 9.72 31.91
N VAL A 445 -18.00 11.03 31.76
CA VAL A 445 -17.33 11.83 30.74
C VAL A 445 -15.89 12.14 31.14
N GLU A 446 -14.95 11.78 30.27
CA GLU A 446 -13.53 12.14 30.34
C GLU A 446 -13.18 13.00 29.12
N VAL A 447 -12.61 14.19 29.35
CA VAL A 447 -12.20 15.10 28.26
C VAL A 447 -10.70 15.02 28.05
N VAL A 448 -10.27 14.80 26.81
CA VAL A 448 -8.86 14.66 26.43
C VAL A 448 -8.52 15.53 25.23
N SER A 449 -7.31 16.10 25.21
CA SER A 449 -6.82 16.89 24.08
C SER A 449 -6.44 16.00 22.88
N ASP A 450 -5.98 14.79 23.15
CA ASP A 450 -5.61 13.80 22.15
C ASP A 450 -5.94 12.42 22.72
N LEU A 451 -6.60 11.56 21.96
CA LEU A 451 -6.91 10.21 22.42
C LEU A 451 -5.65 9.39 22.76
N ARG A 452 -4.52 9.67 22.11
CA ARG A 452 -3.22 9.04 22.42
C ARG A 452 -2.81 9.25 23.88
N SER A 453 -3.21 10.36 24.49
CA SER A 453 -2.85 10.71 25.88
C SER A 453 -3.44 9.75 26.93
N VAL A 454 -4.47 9.00 26.55
CA VAL A 454 -5.13 8.00 27.42
C VAL A 454 -4.89 6.57 26.95
N GLN A 455 -4.08 6.37 25.91
CA GLN A 455 -3.73 5.05 25.42
C GLN A 455 -2.98 4.24 26.51
N GLY A 456 -3.32 2.96 26.64
CA GLY A 456 -2.77 2.09 27.68
C GLY A 456 -3.32 2.32 29.10
N LYS A 457 -4.20 3.31 29.31
CA LYS A 457 -4.93 3.44 30.58
C LYS A 457 -6.02 2.38 30.66
N SER A 458 -6.38 2.00 31.89
CA SER A 458 -7.59 1.22 32.17
C SER A 458 -8.46 2.07 33.08
N PHE A 459 -9.66 2.39 32.63
CA PHE A 459 -10.60 3.13 33.47
C PHE A 459 -11.26 2.19 34.47
N ALA A 460 -11.57 2.69 35.68
CA ALA A 460 -12.19 1.89 36.73
C ALA A 460 -13.72 1.76 36.58
N ARG A 461 -14.31 2.55 35.68
CA ARG A 461 -15.75 2.65 35.43
C ARG A 461 -15.97 2.81 33.94
N PRO A 462 -17.17 2.50 33.42
CA PRO A 462 -17.55 2.81 32.05
C PRO A 462 -17.34 4.30 31.73
N THR A 463 -16.56 4.60 30.69
CA THR A 463 -16.13 5.98 30.36
C THR A 463 -16.57 6.38 28.94
N VAL A 464 -17.02 7.63 28.80
CA VAL A 464 -17.27 8.33 27.53
C VAL A 464 -16.14 9.32 27.32
N ILE A 465 -15.33 9.13 26.27
CA ILE A 465 -14.23 10.03 25.96
C ILE A 465 -14.70 11.11 24.98
N ILE A 466 -14.45 12.38 25.32
CA ILE A 466 -14.56 13.51 24.39
C ILE A 466 -13.13 13.94 24.03
N ALA A 467 -12.67 13.56 22.84
CA ALA A 467 -11.32 13.83 22.37
C ALA A 467 -11.31 15.00 21.38
N ASP A 468 -10.35 15.92 21.50
CA ASP A 468 -10.18 17.01 20.52
C ASP A 468 -9.56 16.54 19.20
N LYS A 469 -8.62 15.61 19.29
CA LYS A 469 -7.91 15.04 18.16
C LYS A 469 -7.86 13.52 18.27
N VAL A 470 -8.01 12.88 17.13
CA VAL A 470 -7.89 11.42 17.01
C VAL A 470 -7.14 11.16 15.71
N ALA A 471 -5.93 10.65 15.79
CA ALA A 471 -5.11 10.44 14.61
C ALA A 471 -5.49 9.18 13.83
N GLY A 472 -6.23 8.26 14.46
CA GLY A 472 -6.80 7.08 13.81
C GLY A 472 -6.10 5.76 14.13
N GLU A 473 -4.92 5.77 14.73
CA GLU A 473 -4.12 4.57 15.05
C GLU A 473 -4.22 4.14 16.52
N GLU A 474 -4.95 4.91 17.33
CA GLU A 474 -4.99 4.73 18.77
C GLU A 474 -5.66 3.42 19.19
N GLU A 475 -5.22 2.90 20.35
CA GLU A 475 -5.97 1.87 21.07
C GLU A 475 -7.04 2.51 21.94
N ILE A 476 -8.26 1.97 21.84
CA ILE A 476 -9.35 2.36 22.72
C ILE A 476 -9.09 1.73 24.10
N PRO A 477 -8.96 2.54 25.17
CA PRO A 477 -8.73 2.03 26.52
C PRO A 477 -9.81 1.07 27.00
N LYS A 478 -9.46 0.17 27.92
CA LYS A 478 -10.45 -0.73 28.55
C LYS A 478 -11.49 0.08 29.33
N GLU A 479 -12.73 -0.44 29.36
CA GLU A 479 -13.91 0.18 29.98
C GLU A 479 -14.42 1.47 29.27
N VAL A 480 -13.89 1.81 28.10
CA VAL A 480 -14.47 2.90 27.28
C VAL A 480 -15.68 2.37 26.51
N ILE A 481 -16.80 3.06 26.65
CA ILE A 481 -18.07 2.72 25.98
C ILE A 481 -18.37 3.61 24.77
N ALA A 482 -17.77 4.81 24.72
CA ALA A 482 -17.94 5.73 23.63
C ALA A 482 -16.73 6.66 23.46
N VAL A 483 -16.43 7.01 22.22
CA VAL A 483 -15.49 8.07 21.84
C VAL A 483 -16.22 9.07 20.94
N ILE A 484 -16.17 10.35 21.30
CA ILE A 484 -16.75 11.45 20.52
C ILE A 484 -15.63 12.45 20.22
N THR A 485 -15.56 12.90 18.97
CA THR A 485 -14.53 13.84 18.52
C THR A 485 -15.09 14.85 17.52
N PRO A 486 -14.62 16.11 17.49
CA PRO A 486 -14.84 17.00 16.36
C PRO A 486 -13.95 16.68 15.16
N ASP A 487 -12.89 15.89 15.38
CA ASP A 487 -11.89 15.57 14.37
C ASP A 487 -12.43 14.57 13.35
N LEU A 488 -12.18 14.86 12.07
CA LEU A 488 -12.62 14.05 10.95
C LEU A 488 -11.78 12.77 10.86
N THR A 489 -12.18 11.75 11.62
CA THR A 489 -11.54 10.44 11.59
C THR A 489 -12.03 9.59 10.43
N ASP A 490 -11.09 8.88 9.80
CA ASP A 490 -11.44 7.97 8.72
C ASP A 490 -12.22 6.77 9.29
N ILE A 491 -13.29 6.39 8.60
CA ILE A 491 -14.12 5.22 8.87
C ILE A 491 -13.33 3.92 8.74
N VAL A 492 -12.19 3.99 8.04
CA VAL A 492 -11.22 2.91 7.84
C VAL A 492 -10.05 2.96 8.82
N SER A 493 -9.99 3.98 9.69
CA SER A 493 -8.93 4.11 10.68
C SER A 493 -8.94 2.93 11.66
N HIS A 494 -7.78 2.59 12.23
CA HIS A 494 -7.65 1.49 13.17
C HIS A 494 -8.62 1.61 14.35
N ILE A 495 -8.75 2.81 14.90
CA ILE A 495 -9.71 3.09 15.96
C ILE A 495 -11.16 2.82 15.51
N ALA A 496 -11.52 3.15 14.27
CA ALA A 496 -12.85 2.89 13.73
C ALA A 496 -13.13 1.39 13.61
N ILE A 497 -12.18 0.62 13.07
CA ILE A 497 -12.28 -0.84 12.96
C ILE A 497 -12.37 -1.48 14.36
N ARG A 498 -11.51 -1.06 15.28
CA ARG A 498 -11.50 -1.53 16.69
C ARG A 498 -12.80 -1.21 17.40
N ALA A 499 -13.31 0.01 17.24
CA ALA A 499 -14.58 0.43 17.83
C ALA A 499 -15.73 -0.48 17.36
N ARG A 500 -15.78 -0.83 16.06
CA ARG A 500 -16.79 -1.76 15.53
C ARG A 500 -16.66 -3.15 16.12
N ASN A 501 -15.44 -3.71 16.10
CA ASN A 501 -15.18 -5.05 16.62
C ASN A 501 -15.51 -5.16 18.12
N ALA A 502 -15.30 -4.08 18.89
CA ALA A 502 -15.59 -4.01 20.31
C ALA A 502 -17.02 -3.53 20.63
N ASN A 503 -17.86 -3.22 19.63
CA ASN A 503 -19.18 -2.57 19.79
C ASN A 503 -19.16 -1.30 20.65
N ILE A 504 -18.09 -0.52 20.54
CA ILE A 504 -17.91 0.78 21.19
C ILE A 504 -18.51 1.85 20.29
N LEU A 505 -19.28 2.78 20.86
CA LEU A 505 -19.83 3.90 20.10
C LEU A 505 -18.68 4.83 19.67
N PHE A 506 -18.54 5.07 18.37
CA PHE A 506 -17.57 6.04 17.88
C PHE A 506 -18.25 6.99 16.91
N ALA A 507 -18.20 8.29 17.19
CA ALA A 507 -18.89 9.30 16.41
C ALA A 507 -18.12 10.61 16.30
N THR A 508 -18.25 11.26 15.14
CA THR A 508 -17.76 12.60 14.88
C THR A 508 -18.91 13.60 15.03
N CYS A 509 -18.67 14.68 15.79
CA CYS A 509 -19.62 15.79 15.92
C CYS A 509 -19.08 17.04 15.22
N TYR A 510 -19.77 17.50 14.19
CA TYR A 510 -19.38 18.67 13.40
C TYR A 510 -19.73 20.02 14.04
N ASP A 511 -20.55 20.00 15.09
CA ASP A 511 -21.03 21.21 15.74
C ASP A 511 -20.13 21.55 16.95
N PRO A 512 -19.36 22.66 16.87
CA PRO A 512 -18.46 23.05 17.94
C PRO A 512 -19.21 23.38 19.23
N ASP A 513 -20.45 23.88 19.16
CA ASP A 513 -21.23 24.24 20.35
C ASP A 513 -21.68 22.97 21.12
N ILE A 514 -22.03 21.91 20.38
CA ILE A 514 -22.33 20.60 20.97
C ILE A 514 -21.09 20.01 21.64
N ILE A 515 -19.93 20.09 21.00
CA ILE A 515 -18.67 19.60 21.58
C ILE A 515 -18.30 20.38 22.85
N VAL A 516 -18.41 21.71 22.85
CA VAL A 516 -18.18 22.54 24.04
C VAL A 516 -19.12 22.16 25.17
N ARG A 517 -20.40 21.89 24.86
CA ARG A 517 -21.38 21.42 25.83
C ARG A 517 -21.05 20.02 26.36
N LEU A 518 -20.58 19.10 25.54
CA LEU A 518 -20.18 17.76 26.01
C LEU A 518 -18.96 17.83 26.92
N LYS A 519 -18.00 18.69 26.61
CA LYS A 519 -16.83 18.91 27.47
C LYS A 519 -17.20 19.52 28.82
N SER A 520 -18.21 20.39 28.88
CA SER A 520 -18.65 20.97 30.16
C SER A 520 -19.33 19.95 31.08
N LEU A 521 -19.69 18.77 30.57
CA LEU A 521 -20.22 17.64 31.33
C LEU A 521 -19.14 16.69 31.83
N SER A 522 -17.86 17.11 31.84
CA SER A 522 -16.76 16.34 32.47
C SER A 522 -17.15 15.83 33.85
N GLU A 523 -16.75 14.60 34.18
CA GLU A 523 -17.09 13.88 35.41
C GLU A 523 -18.57 13.49 35.59
N HIS A 524 -19.48 13.89 34.69
CA HIS A 524 -20.90 13.50 34.77
C HIS A 524 -21.17 12.19 34.02
N LEU A 525 -22.26 11.52 34.36
CA LEU A 525 -22.74 10.33 33.64
C LEU A 525 -23.55 10.75 32.41
N LEU A 526 -23.12 10.33 31.23
CA LEU A 526 -23.85 10.47 29.98
C LEU A 526 -24.37 9.11 29.52
N SER A 527 -25.64 9.08 29.13
CA SER A 527 -26.22 7.94 28.41
C SER A 527 -26.33 8.30 26.93
N LEU A 528 -25.76 7.45 26.08
CA LEU A 528 -25.69 7.66 24.64
C LEU A 528 -26.43 6.53 23.90
N SER A 529 -27.22 6.93 22.91
CA SER A 529 -27.92 6.03 22.00
C SER A 529 -27.99 6.65 20.62
N VAL A 530 -27.70 5.86 19.60
CA VAL A 530 -27.78 6.27 18.18
C VAL A 530 -29.23 6.27 17.72
N ASN A 531 -29.67 7.35 17.07
CA ASN A 531 -31.00 7.43 16.45
C ASN A 531 -30.87 7.65 14.92
N THR A 532 -32.00 7.87 14.24
CA THR A 532 -32.02 8.04 12.77
C THR A 532 -31.30 9.30 12.27
N ALA A 533 -31.06 10.28 13.13
CA ALA A 533 -30.33 11.51 12.82
C ALA A 533 -28.84 11.45 13.19
N GLY A 534 -28.37 10.32 13.73
CA GLY A 534 -27.06 10.15 14.35
C GLY A 534 -27.19 10.01 15.85
#